data_AF-K6WE23-F1
#
_entry.id   AF-K6WE23-F1
#
_cell.length_a   1.000
_cell.length_b   1.000
_cell.length_c   1.000
_cell.angle_alpha   90.00
_cell.angle_beta   90.00
_cell.angle_gamma   90.00
#
_symmetry.space_group_name_H-M   'P 1'
#
loop_
_entity.id
_entity.type
_entity.pdbx_description
1 polymer ?
#
loop_
_entity_poly.entity_id
_entity_poly.type
_entity_poly.pdbx_seq_one_letter_code
_entity_poly.pdbx_strand_id
1 'polypeptide(L)'
;MFGTTTKTKVERGNTGARGREEFGMIAVLVIVITIVVALFVLGGAAWFAWDSDKRVKKFARSTDLVPGKPGRAPAEWTTATSREALLHRRIRYAIADVHANPAIGHYPDLVAARDRLDDAVFDLDDKLIGAAHEADDEEKTARLDAAESAISVLEELPKKLWEAPEDTQLADMDQVTSALQRA
;
A
#
# COMPACT_ATOMS: atom_id res chain seq x y z
N MET A 1 85.82 -36.65 -9.93
CA MET A 1 85.13 -36.06 -8.76
C MET A 1 84.50 -34.75 -9.19
N PHE A 2 83.21 -34.75 -9.54
CA PHE A 2 82.47 -33.54 -9.90
C PHE A 2 81.29 -33.40 -8.93
N GLY A 3 81.40 -32.44 -8.00
CA GLY A 3 80.33 -32.08 -7.07
C GLY A 3 79.35 -31.13 -7.75
N THR A 4 78.07 -31.47 -7.68
CA THR A 4 76.96 -30.77 -8.32
C THR A 4 76.46 -29.59 -7.48
N THR A 5 76.24 -28.45 -8.14
CA THR A 5 75.69 -27.22 -7.56
C THR A 5 74.17 -27.33 -7.44
N THR A 6 73.63 -27.22 -6.23
CA THR A 6 72.18 -27.16 -5.96
C THR A 6 71.62 -25.77 -6.31
N LYS A 7 70.75 -25.69 -7.32
CA LYS A 7 69.92 -24.51 -7.61
C LYS A 7 68.64 -24.53 -6.77
N THR A 8 68.48 -23.55 -5.88
CA THR A 8 67.23 -23.23 -5.18
C THR A 8 66.24 -22.54 -6.13
N LYS A 9 65.07 -23.15 -6.32
CA LYS A 9 63.95 -22.64 -7.11
C LYS A 9 63.07 -21.78 -6.19
N VAL A 10 62.98 -20.48 -6.48
CA VAL A 10 62.07 -19.54 -5.83
C VAL A 10 60.68 -19.71 -6.45
N GLU A 11 59.72 -20.23 -5.69
CA GLU A 11 58.30 -20.20 -6.07
C GLU A 11 57.74 -18.79 -5.83
N ARG A 12 57.40 -18.11 -6.93
CA ARG A 12 56.52 -16.92 -6.89
C ARG A 12 55.07 -17.41 -6.94
N GLY A 13 54.33 -17.14 -5.86
CA GLY A 13 52.90 -17.42 -5.76
C GLY A 13 52.10 -16.67 -6.83
N ASN A 14 51.27 -17.42 -7.54
CA ASN A 14 50.35 -16.93 -8.56
C ASN A 14 49.01 -16.55 -7.90
N THR A 15 48.90 -15.33 -7.39
CA THR A 15 47.68 -14.78 -6.75
C THR A 15 46.83 -13.92 -7.70
N GLY A 16 46.90 -14.18 -9.01
CA GLY A 16 46.24 -13.33 -10.02
C GLY A 16 44.89 -13.83 -10.57
N ALA A 17 44.48 -15.07 -10.26
CA ALA A 17 43.36 -15.72 -10.96
C ALA A 17 42.04 -15.82 -10.17
N ARG A 18 42.07 -15.70 -8.84
CA ARG A 18 40.88 -15.95 -8.00
C ARG A 18 39.87 -14.79 -7.94
N GLY A 19 40.31 -13.55 -8.18
CA GLY A 19 39.44 -12.37 -8.03
C GLY A 19 38.44 -12.15 -9.17
N ARG A 20 38.71 -12.61 -10.40
CA ARG A 20 37.85 -12.30 -11.57
C ARG A 20 36.56 -13.11 -11.62
N GLU A 21 36.53 -14.31 -11.03
CA GLU A 21 35.33 -15.16 -11.06
C GLU A 21 34.31 -14.76 -9.98
N GLU A 22 34.77 -14.25 -8.83
CA GLU A 22 33.88 -13.78 -7.76
C GLU A 22 33.13 -12.49 -8.14
N PHE A 23 33.79 -11.53 -8.80
CA PHE A 23 33.10 -10.32 -9.30
C PHE A 23 32.08 -10.64 -10.40
N GLY A 24 32.39 -11.60 -11.28
CA GLY A 24 31.46 -12.06 -12.31
C GLY A 24 30.21 -12.70 -11.72
N MET A 25 30.37 -13.53 -10.69
CA MET A 25 29.27 -14.19 -10.00
C MET A 25 28.37 -13.20 -9.24
N ILE A 26 28.98 -12.24 -8.53
CA ILE A 26 28.25 -11.19 -7.81
C ILE A 26 27.44 -10.31 -8.79
N ALA A 27 28.04 -9.92 -9.92
CA ALA A 27 27.36 -9.12 -10.93
C ALA A 27 26.15 -9.85 -11.54
N VAL A 28 26.28 -11.15 -11.84
CA VAL A 28 25.16 -11.98 -12.32
C VAL A 28 24.05 -12.06 -11.27
N LEU A 29 24.39 -12.23 -10.00
CA LEU A 29 23.43 -12.35 -8.90
C LEU A 29 22.61 -11.06 -8.72
N VAL A 30 23.25 -9.89 -8.78
CA VAL A 30 22.58 -8.58 -8.70
C VAL A 30 21.60 -8.37 -9.86
N ILE A 31 21.99 -8.74 -11.09
CA ILE A 31 21.12 -8.63 -12.28
C ILE A 31 19.89 -9.53 -12.14
N VAL A 32 20.08 -10.77 -11.70
CA VAL A 32 18.96 -11.72 -11.49
C VAL A 32 17.99 -11.19 -10.45
N ILE A 33 18.48 -10.69 -9.30
CA ILE A 33 17.63 -10.10 -8.26
C ILE A 33 16.84 -8.91 -8.81
N THR A 34 17.49 -8.04 -9.57
CA THR A 34 16.85 -6.84 -10.14
C THR A 34 15.74 -7.21 -11.11
N ILE A 35 15.95 -8.21 -11.96
CA ILE A 35 14.94 -8.71 -12.90
C ILE A 35 13.78 -9.35 -12.15
N VAL A 36 14.05 -10.15 -11.11
CA VAL A 36 13.00 -10.76 -10.28
C VAL A 36 12.16 -9.68 -9.59
N VAL A 37 12.80 -8.67 -8.99
CA VAL A 37 12.10 -7.52 -8.38
C VAL A 37 11.26 -6.78 -9.43
N ALA A 38 11.81 -6.49 -10.61
CA ALA A 38 11.06 -5.84 -11.69
C ALA A 38 9.86 -6.68 -12.16
N LEU A 39 10.01 -8.00 -12.25
CA LEU A 39 8.92 -8.92 -12.59
C LEU A 39 7.86 -9.01 -11.49
N PHE A 40 8.23 -8.92 -10.22
CA PHE A 40 7.27 -8.84 -9.11
C PHE A 40 6.50 -7.52 -9.12
N VAL A 41 7.17 -6.39 -9.39
CA VAL A 41 6.53 -5.07 -9.51
C VAL A 41 5.55 -5.05 -10.70
N LEU A 42 5.98 -5.56 -11.86
CA LEU A 42 5.14 -5.62 -13.06
C LEU A 42 4.02 -6.67 -12.95
N GLY A 43 4.31 -7.83 -12.37
CA GLY A 43 3.35 -8.91 -12.15
C GLY A 43 2.30 -8.54 -11.10
N GLY A 44 2.68 -7.82 -10.04
CA GLY A 44 1.77 -7.30 -9.03
C GLY A 44 0.74 -6.32 -9.60
N ALA A 45 1.17 -5.41 -10.48
CA ALA A 45 0.27 -4.46 -11.16
C ALA A 45 -0.75 -5.15 -12.07
N ALA A 46 -0.32 -6.18 -12.80
CA ALA A 46 -1.21 -6.96 -13.69
C ALA A 46 -2.20 -7.84 -12.91
N TRP A 47 -1.79 -8.39 -11.77
CA TRP A 47 -2.66 -9.15 -10.87
C TRP A 47 -3.72 -8.25 -10.21
N PHE A 48 -3.32 -7.05 -9.76
CA PHE A 48 -4.22 -6.05 -9.17
C PHE A 48 -5.32 -5.59 -10.14
N ALA A 49 -4.98 -5.39 -11.42
CA ALA A 49 -5.96 -5.03 -12.45
C ALA A 49 -6.98 -6.16 -12.73
N TRP A 50 -6.57 -7.43 -12.61
CA TRP A 50 -7.43 -8.57 -12.96
C TRP A 50 -8.37 -9.00 -11.83
N ASP A 51 -7.94 -8.94 -10.56
CA ASP A 51 -8.80 -9.28 -9.41
C ASP A 51 -9.89 -8.22 -9.15
N SER A 52 -9.58 -6.96 -9.45
CA SER A 52 -10.50 -5.82 -9.31
C SER A 52 -11.78 -5.99 -10.14
N ASP A 53 -11.70 -6.52 -11.36
CA ASP A 53 -12.84 -6.50 -12.31
C ASP A 53 -14.03 -7.41 -11.90
N LYS A 54 -13.79 -8.45 -11.08
CA LYS A 54 -14.87 -9.34 -10.61
C LYS A 54 -15.55 -8.87 -9.32
N ARG A 55 -14.82 -8.22 -8.42
CA ARG A 55 -15.36 -7.70 -7.15
C ARG A 55 -16.06 -6.34 -7.32
N VAL A 56 -15.52 -5.48 -8.20
CA VAL A 56 -16.06 -4.13 -8.46
C VAL A 56 -17.48 -4.15 -9.04
N LYS A 57 -17.87 -5.16 -9.83
CA LYS A 57 -19.22 -5.18 -10.46
C LYS A 57 -20.40 -5.35 -9.49
N LYS A 58 -20.16 -5.86 -8.27
CA LYS A 58 -21.20 -5.97 -7.22
C LYS A 58 -21.20 -4.75 -6.27
N PHE A 59 -20.04 -4.16 -6.01
CA PHE A 59 -19.90 -2.91 -5.25
C PHE A 59 -20.35 -1.67 -6.06
N ALA A 60 -20.06 -1.60 -7.35
CA ALA A 60 -20.42 -0.45 -8.19
C ALA A 60 -21.94 -0.15 -8.26
N ARG A 61 -22.80 -1.06 -7.78
CA ARG A 61 -24.27 -0.88 -7.71
C ARG A 61 -24.82 -0.62 -6.30
N SER A 62 -23.98 -0.60 -5.26
CA SER A 62 -24.38 -0.27 -3.90
C SER A 62 -23.70 1.02 -3.43
N THR A 63 -24.33 1.75 -2.51
CA THR A 63 -23.75 2.86 -1.75
C THR A 63 -22.90 2.36 -0.58
N ASP A 64 -22.54 1.07 -0.56
CA ASP A 64 -21.76 0.46 0.52
C ASP A 64 -20.39 1.12 0.60
N LEU A 65 -20.12 1.75 1.75
CA LEU A 65 -18.85 2.41 2.03
C LEU A 65 -17.75 1.38 2.30
N VAL A 66 -18.05 0.41 3.18
CA VAL A 66 -17.20 -0.72 3.53
C VAL A 66 -17.79 -2.00 2.95
N PRO A 67 -16.97 -2.98 2.51
CA PRO A 67 -17.48 -4.25 2.02
C PRO A 67 -18.49 -4.93 2.95
N GLY A 68 -19.76 -5.01 2.51
CA GLY A 68 -20.84 -5.64 3.26
C GLY A 68 -21.53 -4.76 4.31
N LYS A 69 -21.12 -3.48 4.48
CA LYS A 69 -21.79 -2.50 5.34
C LYS A 69 -22.37 -1.36 4.47
N PRO A 70 -23.69 -1.12 4.50
CA PRO A 70 -24.29 -0.05 3.71
C PRO A 70 -23.78 1.33 4.15
N GLY A 71 -23.48 2.20 3.18
CA GLY A 71 -23.10 3.59 3.44
C GLY A 71 -24.31 4.46 3.77
N ARG A 72 -24.03 5.66 4.29
CA ARG A 72 -25.03 6.67 4.67
C ARG A 72 -25.13 7.83 3.67
N ALA A 73 -24.19 7.88 2.72
CA ALA A 73 -24.18 8.88 1.66
C ALA A 73 -25.46 8.85 0.80
N PRO A 74 -25.93 10.02 0.33
CA PRO A 74 -27.07 10.11 -0.57
C PRO A 74 -26.87 9.30 -1.86
N ALA A 75 -27.94 8.65 -2.35
CA ALA A 75 -27.86 7.76 -3.51
C ALA A 75 -27.37 8.48 -4.77
N GLU A 76 -27.67 9.76 -4.92
CA GLU A 76 -27.23 10.61 -6.03
C GLU A 76 -25.70 10.77 -6.11
N TRP A 77 -24.96 10.60 -5.00
CA TRP A 77 -23.49 10.69 -4.99
C TRP A 77 -22.80 9.62 -5.81
N THR A 78 -23.50 8.51 -6.10
CA THR A 78 -22.98 7.45 -6.98
C THR A 78 -22.62 8.00 -8.37
N THR A 79 -23.39 8.97 -8.88
CA THR A 79 -23.19 9.58 -10.20
C THR A 79 -22.84 11.07 -10.17
N ALA A 80 -23.02 11.75 -9.03
CA ALA A 80 -22.73 13.18 -8.92
C ALA A 80 -21.25 13.50 -9.10
N THR A 81 -20.95 14.75 -9.46
CA THR A 81 -19.59 15.31 -9.59
C THR A 81 -19.31 16.38 -8.55
N SER A 82 -20.13 16.49 -7.51
CA SER A 82 -19.84 17.38 -6.38
C SER A 82 -18.56 16.91 -5.66
N ARG A 83 -17.91 17.83 -4.95
CA ARG A 83 -16.65 17.56 -4.26
C ARG A 83 -16.82 16.44 -3.23
N GLU A 84 -17.92 16.47 -2.48
CA GLU A 84 -18.28 15.47 -1.48
C GLU A 84 -18.47 14.08 -2.09
N ALA A 85 -19.17 13.99 -3.23
CA ALA A 85 -19.36 12.73 -3.94
C ALA A 85 -18.04 12.15 -4.49
N LEU A 86 -17.10 13.00 -4.90
CA LEU A 86 -15.76 12.58 -5.29
C LEU A 86 -14.96 12.06 -4.10
N LEU A 87 -14.97 12.77 -2.97
CA LEU A 87 -14.28 12.36 -1.74
C LEU A 87 -14.86 11.05 -1.17
N HIS A 88 -16.19 10.89 -1.13
CA HIS A 88 -16.84 9.64 -0.75
C HIS A 88 -16.37 8.45 -1.58
N ARG A 89 -16.30 8.60 -2.91
CA ARG A 89 -15.80 7.54 -3.81
C ARG A 89 -14.34 7.20 -3.54
N ARG A 90 -13.50 8.19 -3.25
CA ARG A 90 -12.09 7.98 -2.89
C ARG A 90 -11.95 7.15 -1.62
N ILE A 91 -12.68 7.51 -0.56
CA ILE A 91 -12.74 6.73 0.69
C ILE A 91 -13.12 5.28 0.39
N ARG A 92 -14.19 5.09 -0.39
CA ARG A 92 -14.71 3.78 -0.76
C ARG A 92 -13.68 2.90 -1.46
N TYR A 93 -12.92 3.45 -2.40
CA TYR A 93 -11.89 2.69 -3.10
C TYR A 93 -10.73 2.33 -2.16
N ALA A 94 -10.24 3.29 -1.38
CA ALA A 94 -9.14 3.04 -0.46
C ALA A 94 -9.49 1.97 0.59
N ILE A 95 -10.68 2.01 1.19
CA ILE A 95 -11.08 1.02 2.19
C ILE A 95 -11.35 -0.35 1.57
N ALA A 96 -11.84 -0.41 0.33
CA ALA A 96 -11.99 -1.67 -0.40
C ALA A 96 -10.62 -2.35 -0.62
N ASP A 97 -9.58 -1.58 -0.91
CA ASP A 97 -8.21 -2.09 -1.07
C ASP A 97 -7.61 -2.59 0.25
N VAL A 98 -7.90 -1.93 1.38
CA VAL A 98 -7.53 -2.44 2.71
C VAL A 98 -8.18 -3.80 2.96
N HIS A 99 -9.48 -3.93 2.69
CA HIS A 99 -10.22 -5.19 2.87
C HIS A 99 -9.81 -6.29 1.88
N ALA A 100 -9.16 -5.93 0.77
CA ALA A 100 -8.63 -6.90 -0.19
C ALA A 100 -7.33 -7.57 0.30
N ASN A 101 -6.67 -7.04 1.33
CA ASN A 101 -5.44 -7.64 1.87
C ASN A 101 -5.75 -8.94 2.66
N PRO A 102 -5.33 -10.12 2.18
CA PRO A 102 -5.61 -11.39 2.82
C PRO A 102 -4.83 -11.57 4.13
N ALA A 103 -3.70 -10.86 4.30
CA ALA A 103 -2.85 -10.98 5.49
C ALA A 103 -3.60 -10.54 6.75
N ILE A 104 -4.42 -9.48 6.65
CA ILE A 104 -5.15 -8.90 7.79
C ILE A 104 -6.04 -9.95 8.47
N GLY A 105 -6.71 -10.81 7.70
CA GLY A 105 -7.64 -11.81 8.23
C GLY A 105 -6.98 -12.92 9.07
N HIS A 106 -5.66 -13.04 9.03
CA HIS A 106 -4.92 -14.05 9.79
C HIS A 106 -4.53 -13.60 11.21
N TYR A 107 -4.54 -12.29 11.48
CA TYR A 107 -4.06 -11.72 12.74
C TYR A 107 -5.19 -10.98 13.45
N PRO A 108 -5.62 -11.43 14.65
CA PRO A 108 -6.75 -10.83 15.37
C PRO A 108 -6.58 -9.32 15.64
N ASP A 109 -5.36 -8.87 15.92
CA ASP A 109 -5.09 -7.47 16.23
C ASP A 109 -5.21 -6.57 14.99
N LEU A 110 -4.78 -7.06 13.81
CA LEU A 110 -4.99 -6.36 12.55
C LEU A 110 -6.47 -6.32 12.16
N VAL A 111 -7.24 -7.38 12.44
CA VAL A 111 -8.70 -7.37 12.25
C VAL A 111 -9.34 -6.30 13.14
N ALA A 112 -8.98 -6.24 14.43
CA ALA A 112 -9.50 -5.23 15.34
C ALA A 112 -9.08 -3.81 14.94
N ALA A 113 -7.87 -3.62 14.42
CA ALA A 113 -7.43 -2.34 13.88
C ALA A 113 -8.20 -1.94 12.62
N ARG A 114 -8.52 -2.89 11.73
CA ARG A 114 -9.33 -2.64 10.53
C ARG A 114 -10.74 -2.23 10.92
N ASP A 115 -11.32 -2.89 11.92
CA ASP A 115 -12.67 -2.55 12.37
C ASP A 115 -12.72 -1.14 12.97
N ARG A 116 -11.68 -0.71 13.72
CA ARG A 116 -11.55 0.69 14.18
C ARG A 116 -11.36 1.68 13.03
N LEU A 117 -10.63 1.29 11.98
CA LEU A 117 -10.47 2.08 10.78
C LEU A 117 -11.80 2.22 10.01
N ASP A 118 -12.57 1.14 9.89
CA ASP A 118 -13.91 1.17 9.29
C ASP A 118 -14.79 2.20 9.99
N ASP A 119 -14.82 2.18 11.34
CA ASP A 119 -15.62 3.13 12.12
C ASP A 119 -15.18 4.59 11.87
N ALA A 120 -13.86 4.85 11.86
CA ALA A 120 -13.34 6.18 11.56
C ALA A 120 -13.63 6.65 10.11
N VAL A 121 -13.66 5.72 9.16
CA VAL A 121 -14.08 5.98 7.77
C VAL A 121 -15.55 6.37 7.71
N PHE A 122 -16.41 5.67 8.47
CA PHE A 122 -17.83 5.99 8.57
C PHE A 122 -18.07 7.36 9.21
N ASP A 123 -17.30 7.74 10.23
CA ASP A 123 -17.37 9.05 10.86
C ASP A 123 -16.92 10.17 9.90
N LEU A 124 -15.89 9.92 9.08
CA LEU A 124 -15.45 10.87 8.07
C LEU A 124 -16.51 11.06 6.97
N ASP A 125 -17.16 9.99 6.54
CA ASP A 125 -18.25 10.06 5.56
C ASP A 125 -19.44 10.88 6.09
N ASP A 126 -19.78 10.73 7.37
CA ASP A 126 -20.79 11.57 8.02
C ASP A 126 -20.41 13.06 8.03
N LYS A 127 -19.14 13.38 8.24
CA LYS A 127 -18.65 14.77 8.16
C LYS A 127 -18.77 15.33 6.74
N LEU A 128 -18.53 14.52 5.70
CA LEU A 128 -18.76 14.92 4.31
C LEU A 128 -20.25 15.19 4.04
N ILE A 129 -21.14 14.34 4.54
CA ILE A 129 -22.60 14.53 4.43
C ILE A 129 -23.01 15.82 5.15
N GLY A 130 -22.47 16.06 6.35
CA GLY A 130 -22.69 17.30 7.09
C GLY A 130 -22.22 18.54 6.31
N ALA A 131 -21.02 18.48 5.71
CA ALA A 131 -20.48 19.57 4.89
C ALA A 131 -21.33 19.85 3.63
N ALA A 132 -22.02 18.85 3.08
CA ALA A 132 -22.93 19.05 1.95
C ALA A 132 -24.14 19.93 2.30
N HIS A 133 -24.51 19.98 3.59
CA HIS A 133 -25.60 20.81 4.11
C HIS A 133 -25.12 22.13 4.74
N GLU A 134 -23.82 22.39 4.76
CA GLU A 134 -23.26 23.62 5.29
C GLU A 134 -23.63 24.81 4.40
N ALA A 135 -24.08 25.90 5.03
CA ALA A 135 -24.54 27.10 4.32
C ALA A 135 -23.42 28.12 4.14
N ASP A 136 -22.40 28.07 4.99
CA ASP A 136 -21.21 28.89 4.89
C ASP A 136 -20.18 28.23 3.96
N ASP A 137 -19.92 28.86 2.82
CA ASP A 137 -18.99 28.36 1.80
C ASP A 137 -17.53 28.29 2.29
N GLU A 138 -17.11 29.18 3.19
CA GLU A 138 -15.74 29.19 3.74
C GLU A 138 -15.55 28.02 4.71
N GLU A 139 -16.49 27.84 5.63
CA GLU A 139 -16.50 26.71 6.56
C GLU A 139 -16.62 25.38 5.81
N LYS A 140 -17.50 25.31 4.81
CA LYS A 140 -17.64 24.14 3.94
C LYS A 140 -16.31 23.81 3.25
N THR A 141 -15.65 24.81 2.68
CA THR A 141 -14.36 24.61 2.01
C THR A 141 -13.30 24.09 2.99
N ALA A 142 -13.19 24.69 4.16
CA ALA A 142 -12.22 24.27 5.19
C ALA A 142 -12.45 22.82 5.63
N ARG A 143 -13.70 22.41 5.85
CA ARG A 143 -14.04 21.01 6.19
C ARG A 143 -13.69 20.03 5.08
N LEU A 144 -13.96 20.39 3.82
CA LEU A 144 -13.64 19.53 2.68
C LEU A 144 -12.12 19.43 2.44
N ASP A 145 -11.36 20.49 2.70
CA ASP A 145 -9.89 20.47 2.64
C ASP A 145 -9.28 19.58 3.73
N ALA A 146 -9.82 19.66 4.96
CA ALA A 146 -9.40 18.79 6.06
C ALA A 146 -9.70 17.31 5.75
N ALA A 147 -10.90 17.02 5.26
CA ALA A 147 -11.29 15.68 4.84
C ALA A 147 -10.40 15.15 3.70
N GLU A 148 -10.13 15.96 2.67
CA GLU A 148 -9.25 15.60 1.56
C GLU A 148 -7.82 15.28 2.01
N SER A 149 -7.30 16.04 2.97
CA SER A 149 -5.98 15.77 3.56
C SER A 149 -5.93 14.42 4.27
N ALA A 150 -6.97 14.10 5.05
CA ALA A 150 -7.06 12.80 5.73
C ALA A 150 -7.28 11.63 4.76
N ILE A 151 -8.08 11.83 3.70
CA ILE A 151 -8.30 10.83 2.65
C ILE A 151 -6.99 10.51 1.93
N SER A 152 -6.18 11.52 1.63
CA SER A 152 -4.86 11.30 1.00
C SER A 152 -3.96 10.41 1.87
N VAL A 153 -4.06 10.51 3.20
CA VAL A 153 -3.33 9.63 4.14
C VAL A 153 -3.89 8.20 4.12
N LEU A 154 -5.22 8.04 4.03
CA LEU A 154 -5.88 6.75 3.88
C LEU A 154 -5.53 6.06 2.55
N GLU A 155 -5.42 6.80 1.45
CA GLU A 155 -5.10 6.26 0.12
C GLU A 155 -3.70 5.64 0.03
N GLU A 156 -2.77 6.07 0.88
CA GLU A 156 -1.43 5.47 0.97
C GLU A 156 -1.39 4.18 1.81
N LEU A 157 -2.40 3.97 2.66
CA LEU A 157 -2.43 2.84 3.60
C LEU A 157 -2.38 1.48 2.91
N PRO A 158 -3.21 1.17 1.88
CA PRO A 158 -3.22 -0.15 1.27
C PRO A 158 -1.82 -0.59 0.83
N LYS A 159 -1.08 0.30 0.15
CA LYS A 159 0.29 0.03 -0.29
C LYS A 159 1.20 -0.37 0.87
N LYS A 160 1.18 0.40 1.97
CA LYS A 160 2.01 0.11 3.15
C LYS A 160 1.66 -1.24 3.78
N LEU A 161 0.37 -1.59 3.83
CA LEU A 161 -0.09 -2.86 4.39
C LEU A 161 0.42 -4.08 3.63
N TRP A 162 0.72 -3.95 2.34
CA TRP A 162 1.28 -5.04 1.54
C TRP A 162 2.79 -5.20 1.69
N GLU A 163 3.50 -4.12 2.01
CA GLU A 163 4.96 -4.08 2.03
C GLU A 163 5.54 -4.28 3.44
N ALA A 164 4.75 -4.02 4.49
CA ALA A 164 5.23 -3.91 5.86
C ALA A 164 5.06 -5.19 6.71
N PRO A 165 5.93 -5.44 7.71
CA PRO A 165 5.68 -6.42 8.76
C PRO A 165 4.46 -6.08 9.63
N GLU A 166 3.88 -7.08 10.31
CA GLU A 166 2.65 -6.94 11.12
C GLU A 166 2.65 -5.76 12.10
N ASP A 167 3.70 -5.60 12.92
CA ASP A 167 3.77 -4.49 13.90
C ASP A 167 3.69 -3.11 13.23
N THR A 168 4.30 -2.98 12.05
CA THR A 168 4.27 -1.75 11.25
C THR A 168 2.89 -1.55 10.63
N GLN A 169 2.23 -2.61 10.16
CA GLN A 169 0.86 -2.55 9.64
C GLN A 169 -0.09 -2.01 10.70
N LEU A 170 0.01 -2.52 11.94
CA LEU A 170 -0.81 -2.07 13.05
C LEU A 170 -0.61 -0.58 13.34
N ALA A 171 0.66 -0.14 13.41
CA ALA A 171 1.00 1.26 13.64
C ALA A 171 0.51 2.19 12.51
N ASP A 172 0.64 1.77 11.25
CA ASP A 172 0.14 2.53 10.10
C ASP A 172 -1.40 2.66 10.14
N MET A 173 -2.12 1.59 10.50
CA MET A 173 -3.58 1.62 10.64
C MET A 173 -4.03 2.55 11.77
N ASP A 174 -3.36 2.51 12.92
CA ASP A 174 -3.64 3.39 14.05
C ASP A 174 -3.34 4.87 13.71
N GLN A 175 -2.25 5.13 12.98
CA GLN A 175 -1.91 6.46 12.51
C GLN A 175 -2.98 7.02 11.56
N VAL A 176 -3.41 6.23 10.58
CA VAL A 176 -4.45 6.63 9.62
C VAL A 176 -5.77 6.84 10.33
N THR A 177 -6.19 5.93 11.20
CA THR A 177 -7.40 6.06 12.03
C THR A 177 -7.41 7.39 12.79
N SER A 178 -6.29 7.73 13.43
CA SER A 178 -6.12 9.00 14.14
C SER A 178 -6.18 10.23 13.21
N ALA A 179 -5.69 10.11 11.97
CA ALA A 179 -5.78 11.18 10.98
C ALA A 179 -7.24 11.41 10.54
N LEU A 180 -8.00 10.34 10.29
CA LEU A 180 -9.42 10.43 9.91
C LEU A 180 -10.29 11.03 11.02
N GLN A 181 -10.01 10.68 12.28
CA GLN A 181 -10.76 11.20 13.42
C GLN A 181 -10.55 12.71 13.66
N ARG A 182 -9.40 13.26 13.27
CA ARG A 182 -9.05 14.68 13.45
C ARG A 182 -9.52 15.61 12.33
N ALA A 183 -9.84 15.07 11.16
CA ALA A 183 -10.46 15.84 10.07
C ALA A 183 -11.88 16.29 10.46
#